data_AF-G2XKV8-F1
#
_entry.id   AF-G2XKV8-F1
#
_cell.length_a   1.000
_cell.length_b   1.000
_cell.length_c   1.000
_cell.angle_alpha   90.00
_cell.angle_beta   90.00
_cell.angle_gamma   90.00
#
_symmetry.space_group_name_H-M   'P 1'
#
loop_
_entity.id
_entity.type
_entity.pdbx_description
1 polymer ?
#
loop_
_entity_poly.entity_id
_entity_poly.type
_entity_poly.pdbx_seq_one_letter_code
_entity_poly.pdbx_strand_id
1 'polypeptide(L)'
;MICCSWDRFIYHLVEVISVPHRRVKLTEVFAVLWWIPTTVVTTWSLETPTRPRDQIQRRCYSSGGVTVFLTPKLRSRSVILQSSSTTTSYLDEVSPAHSHRSSDARRQVRGRLHSRFSNRFRCWYNGRRQRHPVYPTTNSQLTAYLKDAVPRVIVLTKTFDFRGTEGTTTTNGCRPDYTRACMAKNNGYKSQDVILSSGGMSGTGGCSGGTSVKITYDNAAQNRLVVTDNKTIRGIGTTGVIMGKGLWLNGNNIIVQNIHITELNRHLVWGGDAIYMQGSNGGSAAMKNIWLDHIKISRIGRQFIVANNAGVSSLTISNSDFDGRTDYSASCDGRHYWTFLLYGKDTKVSMINNYVHSTSGRSPKVGGASNANAIAHVVNNYWADNSGHSFELGENGYVLAEGNYYQDTVVPLENGNQGALYAATASSECKNYLGRSCVANVLDKSGSLKSRNGATALSKMKGNTAISKFSPRTAKKVSKTTKNFGIGVLN
;
A
#
# COMPACT_ATOMS: atom_id res chain seq x y z
N MET A 1 7.96 19.26 23.77
CA MET A 1 6.77 19.81 24.46
C MET A 1 6.20 20.92 23.61
N ILE A 2 4.90 21.08 23.39
CA ILE A 2 3.73 20.30 23.84
C ILE A 2 2.75 20.08 22.66
N CYS A 3 1.73 19.24 22.85
CA CYS A 3 0.77 18.80 21.84
C CYS A 3 -0.10 19.92 21.24
N CYS A 4 -0.62 19.69 20.04
CA CYS A 4 -1.92 20.23 19.62
C CYS A 4 -2.95 19.10 19.60
N SER A 5 -3.91 19.20 20.51
CA SER A 5 -5.24 18.57 20.45
C SER A 5 -6.27 19.69 20.69
N TRP A 6 -7.55 19.37 20.56
CA TRP A 6 -8.73 20.22 20.80
C TRP A 6 -9.23 21.08 19.65
N ASP A 7 -10.46 21.51 19.85
CA ASP A 7 -11.53 21.67 18.86
C ASP A 7 -12.15 23.07 19.02
N ARG A 8 -12.76 23.58 17.94
CA ARG A 8 -13.59 24.81 17.87
C ARG A 8 -13.03 26.14 18.43
N PHE A 9 -13.21 27.20 17.66
CA PHE A 9 -13.91 28.39 18.18
C PHE A 9 -14.71 29.10 17.08
N ILE A 10 -15.73 29.86 17.49
CA ILE A 10 -16.62 30.67 16.64
C ILE A 10 -16.25 32.14 16.83
N TYR A 11 -16.42 32.97 15.81
CA TYR A 11 -16.68 34.40 16.00
C TYR A 11 -17.81 34.91 15.10
N HIS A 12 -18.43 36.01 15.53
CA HIS A 12 -19.69 36.52 15.01
C HIS A 12 -19.60 37.22 13.64
N LEU A 13 -20.73 37.22 12.94
CA LEU A 13 -21.27 38.45 12.37
C LEU A 13 -22.63 38.73 13.04
N VAL A 14 -23.06 39.99 13.06
CA VAL A 14 -24.34 40.41 13.63
C VAL A 14 -25.09 41.23 12.59
N GLU A 15 -26.34 40.88 12.32
CA GLU A 15 -27.35 41.82 11.82
C GLU A 15 -28.75 41.37 12.27
N VAL A 16 -29.73 42.27 12.23
CA VAL A 16 -30.94 42.22 13.07
C VAL A 16 -32.22 42.14 12.22
N ILE A 17 -33.19 41.34 12.66
CA ILE A 17 -34.66 41.49 12.44
C ILE A 17 -35.41 40.56 13.43
N SER A 18 -36.71 40.78 13.65
CA SER A 18 -37.34 40.62 14.98
C SER A 18 -38.44 39.54 15.10
N VAL A 19 -38.46 38.81 16.23
CA VAL A 19 -39.60 38.67 17.21
C VAL A 19 -40.99 38.18 16.72
N PRO A 20 -41.78 37.31 17.43
CA PRO A 20 -41.47 36.35 18.53
C PRO A 20 -42.27 35.00 18.53
N HIS A 21 -42.26 34.29 19.68
CA HIS A 21 -43.20 33.26 20.19
C HIS A 21 -43.05 31.80 19.68
N ARG A 22 -43.40 30.76 20.46
CA ARG A 22 -44.17 30.66 21.73
C ARG A 22 -43.54 29.64 22.72
N ARG A 23 -43.95 29.64 24.00
CA ARG A 23 -43.51 28.67 25.05
C ARG A 23 -44.50 27.51 25.22
N VAL A 24 -44.00 26.34 25.64
CA VAL A 24 -44.70 25.33 26.50
C VAL A 24 -43.67 24.82 27.53
N LYS A 25 -44.11 24.31 28.70
CA LYS A 25 -43.27 24.12 29.90
C LYS A 25 -43.88 23.05 30.84
N LEU A 26 -43.04 22.21 31.49
CA LEU A 26 -43.40 21.20 32.54
C LEU A 26 -44.31 20.05 32.03
N THR A 27 -44.55 18.92 32.72
CA THR A 27 -44.15 18.34 34.04
C THR A 27 -43.65 16.87 33.84
N GLU A 28 -43.62 16.00 34.88
CA GLU A 28 -42.48 15.74 35.79
C GLU A 28 -42.81 14.56 36.76
N VAL A 29 -41.83 14.02 37.51
CA VAL A 29 -42.10 13.45 38.87
C VAL A 29 -41.33 12.15 39.30
N PHE A 30 -40.51 12.19 40.37
CA PHE A 30 -39.99 11.10 41.26
C PHE A 30 -39.12 9.92 40.73
N ALA A 31 -38.38 9.16 41.56
CA ALA A 31 -37.37 9.45 42.63
C ALA A 31 -36.85 8.13 43.30
N VAL A 32 -35.95 8.26 44.31
CA VAL A 32 -35.56 7.26 45.36
C VAL A 32 -34.56 6.15 44.94
N LEU A 33 -33.62 5.65 45.78
CA LEU A 33 -32.58 6.30 46.63
C LEU A 33 -31.57 5.24 47.16
N TRP A 34 -30.26 5.55 47.16
CA TRP A 34 -29.18 4.93 48.01
C TRP A 34 -28.88 3.41 47.77
N TRP A 35 -27.80 2.78 48.27
CA TRP A 35 -26.74 3.14 49.24
C TRP A 35 -25.37 2.48 48.91
N ILE A 36 -24.27 2.91 49.55
CA ILE A 36 -22.92 2.27 49.50
C ILE A 36 -22.22 2.37 50.88
N PRO A 37 -21.72 1.26 51.42
CA PRO A 37 -20.32 1.14 51.90
C PRO A 37 -19.67 -0.20 51.42
N THR A 38 -18.38 -0.52 51.59
CA THR A 38 -17.32 0.00 52.50
C THR A 38 -15.92 -0.09 51.87
N THR A 39 -14.93 0.61 52.42
CA THR A 39 -13.49 0.61 52.06
C THR A 39 -12.64 -0.38 52.88
N VAL A 40 -11.38 -0.65 52.46
CA VAL A 40 -10.24 -1.03 53.34
C VAL A 40 -8.88 -0.99 52.58
N VAL A 41 -7.86 -0.27 53.13
CA VAL A 41 -6.40 -0.58 53.18
C VAL A 41 -5.58 -0.73 51.84
N THR A 42 -4.35 -0.20 51.62
CA THR A 42 -3.39 0.62 52.42
C THR A 42 -2.52 1.59 51.59
N THR A 43 -1.87 2.49 52.32
CA THR A 43 -0.70 3.36 52.03
C THR A 43 0.35 2.93 50.99
N TRP A 44 0.91 3.93 50.30
CA TRP A 44 2.38 4.20 50.24
C TRP A 44 2.63 5.72 50.23
N SER A 45 3.77 6.16 50.75
CA SER A 45 4.20 7.58 50.79
C SER A 45 5.74 7.65 50.75
N LEU A 46 6.32 8.63 50.05
CA LEU A 46 7.72 9.07 50.20
C LEU A 46 8.02 10.34 49.37
N GLU A 47 8.07 11.47 50.07
CA GLU A 47 9.05 12.57 50.05
C GLU A 47 9.79 13.03 48.77
N THR A 48 9.99 14.35 48.71
CA THR A 48 10.94 15.06 47.82
C THR A 48 12.01 15.79 48.62
N PRO A 49 13.30 15.71 48.25
CA PRO A 49 14.29 16.71 48.65
C PRO A 49 14.63 17.76 47.56
N THR A 50 15.31 18.82 48.01
CA THR A 50 15.56 20.10 47.32
C THR A 50 16.80 20.13 46.41
N ARG A 51 16.93 21.23 45.66
CA ARG A 51 18.18 21.65 44.98
C ARG A 51 19.16 22.32 45.96
N PRO A 52 20.42 22.49 45.55
CA PRO A 52 21.00 23.85 45.53
C PRO A 52 21.12 24.49 44.13
N ARG A 53 21.34 25.81 44.10
CA ARG A 53 21.86 26.55 42.94
C ARG A 53 23.34 26.84 43.19
N ASP A 54 24.09 27.14 42.13
CA ASP A 54 25.05 28.25 42.22
C ASP A 54 25.23 28.99 40.88
N GLN A 55 26.13 29.99 40.86
CA GLN A 55 26.23 31.06 39.85
C GLN A 55 27.69 31.17 39.32
N ILE A 56 28.16 32.15 38.53
CA ILE A 56 27.66 33.42 37.94
C ILE A 56 28.42 33.59 36.57
N GLN A 57 28.22 34.52 35.63
CA GLN A 57 27.68 35.88 35.62
C GLN A 57 26.99 36.21 34.26
N ARG A 58 27.55 37.16 33.48
CA ARG A 58 27.13 37.63 32.13
C ARG A 58 28.35 38.24 31.42
N ARG A 59 28.33 38.33 30.09
CA ARG A 59 28.56 39.59 29.36
C ARG A 59 28.22 39.42 27.87
N CYS A 60 27.37 40.30 27.37
CA CYS A 60 27.35 40.69 25.96
C CYS A 60 28.11 42.01 25.84
N TYR A 61 28.71 42.28 24.69
CA TYR A 61 28.82 43.65 24.18
C TYR A 61 28.86 43.66 22.65
N SER A 62 28.28 44.68 22.06
CA SER A 62 28.34 44.98 20.64
C SER A 62 28.94 46.37 20.44
N SER A 63 29.71 46.52 19.36
CA SER A 63 30.07 47.82 18.80
C SER A 63 30.06 47.69 17.27
N GLY A 64 29.57 48.72 16.60
CA GLY A 64 29.47 48.77 15.14
C GLY A 64 30.39 49.85 14.56
N GLY A 65 30.56 49.83 13.24
CA GLY A 65 31.19 50.90 12.47
C GLY A 65 30.40 51.14 11.20
N VAL A 66 30.24 52.40 10.79
CA VAL A 66 29.48 52.82 9.62
C VAL A 66 30.36 53.72 8.75
N THR A 67 30.47 53.39 7.46
CA THR A 67 30.98 54.28 6.42
C THR A 67 30.10 54.16 5.18
N VAL A 68 30.06 55.22 4.36
CA VAL A 68 28.96 55.55 3.45
C VAL A 68 29.44 55.65 1.99
N PHE A 69 28.67 55.03 1.09
CA PHE A 69 28.52 55.29 -0.36
C PHE A 69 29.78 55.40 -1.25
N LEU A 70 29.73 54.71 -2.40
CA LEU A 70 29.67 55.39 -3.72
C LEU A 70 29.14 54.42 -4.79
N THR A 71 28.58 54.96 -5.87
CA THR A 71 28.12 54.19 -7.05
C THR A 71 28.77 54.74 -8.32
N PRO A 72 28.82 53.93 -9.38
CA PRO A 72 28.54 54.47 -10.70
C PRO A 72 27.53 53.63 -11.51
N LYS A 73 26.67 54.33 -12.26
CA LYS A 73 25.95 53.78 -13.43
C LYS A 73 26.79 54.01 -14.68
N LEU A 74 26.64 53.15 -15.70
CA LEU A 74 26.62 53.40 -17.17
C LEU A 74 26.51 52.01 -17.84
N ARG A 75 25.45 51.65 -18.59
CA ARG A 75 25.07 52.01 -19.99
C ARG A 75 25.95 51.41 -21.11
N SER A 76 25.50 50.29 -21.66
CA SER A 76 25.52 49.94 -23.11
C SER A 76 24.54 48.76 -23.29
N ARG A 77 23.42 48.93 -24.02
CA ARG A 77 23.19 48.89 -25.49
C ARG A 77 23.06 47.47 -26.06
N SER A 78 21.96 47.26 -26.77
CA SER A 78 21.49 45.97 -27.29
C SER A 78 22.08 45.63 -28.67
N VAL A 79 22.10 44.34 -29.00
CA VAL A 79 21.95 43.85 -30.38
C VAL A 79 20.88 42.75 -30.38
N ILE A 80 19.96 42.82 -31.34
CA ILE A 80 19.00 41.76 -31.66
C ILE A 80 19.47 41.14 -32.97
N LEU A 81 19.47 39.81 -33.06
CA LEU A 81 19.52 39.11 -34.34
C LEU A 81 18.41 38.05 -34.39
N GLN A 82 17.38 38.36 -35.18
CA GLN A 82 16.54 37.34 -35.79
C GLN A 82 17.30 36.76 -36.98
N SER A 83 16.99 35.52 -37.36
CA SER A 83 17.11 35.06 -38.74
C SER A 83 15.84 34.30 -39.11
N SER A 84 15.39 34.46 -40.36
CA SER A 84 14.09 33.94 -40.81
C SER A 84 14.04 33.77 -42.32
N SER A 85 13.62 32.59 -42.75
CA SER A 85 13.09 32.30 -44.09
C SER A 85 12.27 31.00 -43.97
N THR A 86 11.01 30.83 -44.40
CA THR A 86 10.33 31.14 -45.69
C THR A 86 10.95 30.38 -46.87
N THR A 87 10.20 29.68 -47.74
CA THR A 87 8.73 29.55 -47.92
C THR A 87 8.40 28.09 -48.38
N THR A 88 7.23 27.63 -48.86
CA THR A 88 6.05 28.28 -49.45
C THR A 88 4.74 27.51 -49.17
N SER A 89 3.63 28.17 -49.47
CA SER A 89 2.24 27.74 -49.68
C SER A 89 1.93 26.31 -50.17
N TYR A 90 0.79 25.75 -49.72
CA TYR A 90 -0.43 25.84 -50.52
C TYR A 90 -1.68 25.98 -49.64
N LEU A 91 -2.76 26.53 -50.20
CA LEU A 91 -4.07 26.76 -49.57
C LEU A 91 -5.09 25.71 -50.04
N ASP A 92 -6.15 25.50 -49.26
CA ASP A 92 -7.49 25.99 -49.65
C ASP A 92 -8.49 25.85 -48.49
N GLU A 93 -9.47 26.74 -48.45
CA GLU A 93 -10.57 26.72 -47.50
C GLU A 93 -11.80 26.02 -48.09
N VAL A 94 -12.68 25.51 -47.23
CA VAL A 94 -14.10 25.94 -47.15
C VAL A 94 -14.81 25.16 -46.04
N SER A 95 -15.66 25.86 -45.30
CA SER A 95 -16.76 25.29 -44.52
C SER A 95 -17.97 26.20 -44.68
N PRO A 96 -19.19 25.67 -44.49
CA PRO A 96 -19.98 26.31 -43.44
C PRO A 96 -20.86 25.37 -42.60
N ALA A 97 -21.14 25.86 -41.39
CA ALA A 97 -22.37 25.71 -40.62
C ALA A 97 -22.79 24.35 -39.99
N HIS A 98 -22.66 24.33 -38.65
CA HIS A 98 -23.69 23.93 -37.68
C HIS A 98 -24.12 22.45 -37.53
N SER A 99 -23.64 21.85 -36.43
CA SER A 99 -24.52 21.70 -35.25
C SER A 99 -23.71 21.73 -33.94
N HIS A 100 -24.33 22.16 -32.83
CA HIS A 100 -23.65 22.41 -31.55
C HIS A 100 -24.34 21.65 -30.40
N ARG A 101 -23.61 20.77 -29.69
CA ARG A 101 -23.41 20.76 -28.21
C ARG A 101 -22.82 19.45 -27.66
N SER A 102 -22.29 19.54 -26.43
CA SER A 102 -21.99 18.42 -25.50
C SER A 102 -20.71 17.58 -25.73
N SER A 103 -19.53 18.20 -25.55
CA SER A 103 -18.24 17.47 -25.50
C SER A 103 -17.30 17.79 -24.31
N ASP A 104 -17.69 18.65 -23.36
CA ASP A 104 -16.76 19.13 -22.29
C ASP A 104 -16.84 18.41 -20.93
N ALA A 105 -17.87 17.58 -20.69
CA ALA A 105 -18.04 16.89 -19.40
C ALA A 105 -16.93 15.84 -19.10
N ARG A 106 -16.15 15.41 -20.10
CA ARG A 106 -15.23 14.26 -19.99
C ARG A 106 -13.84 14.59 -19.43
N ARG A 107 -13.45 15.87 -19.31
CA ARG A 107 -12.08 16.25 -18.89
C ARG A 107 -11.92 16.52 -17.38
N GLN A 108 -12.93 17.08 -16.70
CA GLN A 108 -12.79 17.49 -15.29
C GLN A 108 -12.75 16.32 -14.27
N VAL A 109 -13.49 15.23 -14.51
CA VAL A 109 -13.69 14.17 -13.49
C VAL A 109 -12.41 13.40 -13.17
N ARG A 110 -11.52 13.17 -14.16
CA ARG A 110 -10.25 12.46 -13.94
C ARG A 110 -9.29 13.21 -13.01
N GLY A 111 -9.36 14.54 -12.97
CA GLY A 111 -8.45 15.36 -12.16
C GLY A 111 -8.69 15.25 -10.65
N ARG A 112 -9.94 15.16 -10.20
CA ARG A 112 -10.30 15.32 -8.76
C ARG A 112 -9.85 14.20 -7.84
N LEU A 113 -9.70 12.95 -8.32
CA LEU A 113 -9.24 11.86 -7.46
C LEU A 113 -7.71 11.87 -7.33
N HIS A 114 -7.01 12.03 -8.46
CA HIS A 114 -5.56 12.19 -8.48
C HIS A 114 -5.15 13.44 -7.68
N SER A 115 -5.83 14.58 -7.84
CA SER A 115 -5.52 15.79 -7.06
C SER A 115 -5.87 15.68 -5.58
N ARG A 116 -6.81 14.83 -5.13
CA ARG A 116 -7.11 14.65 -3.70
C ARG A 116 -6.14 13.73 -2.95
N PHE A 117 -5.39 12.87 -3.64
CA PHE A 117 -4.25 12.15 -3.07
C PHE A 117 -2.92 12.86 -3.35
N SER A 118 -2.73 13.42 -4.54
CA SER A 118 -1.57 14.27 -4.87
C SER A 118 -1.53 15.54 -4.01
N ASN A 119 -2.64 16.23 -3.73
CA ASN A 119 -2.63 17.34 -2.76
C ASN A 119 -2.40 16.86 -1.32
N ARG A 120 -2.73 15.61 -0.94
CA ARG A 120 -2.26 15.07 0.34
C ARG A 120 -0.76 14.86 0.32
N PHE A 121 -0.20 14.32 -0.76
CA PHE A 121 1.26 14.21 -0.95
C PHE A 121 1.94 15.58 -0.92
N ARG A 122 1.36 16.59 -1.58
CA ARG A 122 1.84 17.99 -1.61
C ARG A 122 1.74 18.67 -0.25
N CYS A 123 0.65 18.50 0.49
CA CYS A 123 0.52 19.00 1.86
C CYS A 123 1.42 18.23 2.85
N TRP A 124 1.66 16.94 2.63
CA TRP A 124 2.57 16.12 3.44
C TRP A 124 4.05 16.49 3.19
N TYR A 125 4.38 16.82 1.94
CA TYR A 125 5.68 17.34 1.52
C TYR A 125 5.91 18.79 1.99
N ASN A 126 4.86 19.63 1.99
CA ASN A 126 4.94 21.02 2.47
C ASN A 126 4.85 21.15 4.00
N GLY A 127 4.24 20.18 4.70
CA GLY A 127 4.11 20.15 6.17
C GLY A 127 5.37 19.73 6.92
N ARG A 128 6.48 19.49 6.22
CA ARG A 128 7.82 19.22 6.76
C ARG A 128 8.80 20.07 5.93
N ARG A 129 9.86 20.63 6.53
CA ARG A 129 10.94 21.32 5.79
C ARG A 129 11.37 20.46 4.60
N GLN A 130 11.42 21.02 3.38
CA GLN A 130 11.69 20.24 2.17
C GLN A 130 12.97 19.40 2.36
N ARG A 131 12.82 18.08 2.23
CA ARG A 131 13.92 17.14 2.44
C ARG A 131 14.59 16.85 1.11
N HIS A 132 15.82 17.32 0.95
CA HIS A 132 16.63 17.05 -0.23
C HIS A 132 16.67 15.53 -0.50
N PRO A 133 16.26 15.08 -1.70
CA PRO A 133 16.30 13.67 -2.05
C PRO A 133 17.74 13.16 -2.12
N VAL A 134 17.96 11.91 -1.69
CA VAL A 134 19.25 11.21 -1.86
C VAL A 134 19.16 10.22 -3.01
N TYR A 135 20.24 10.13 -3.78
CA TYR A 135 20.36 9.32 -4.99
C TYR A 135 21.48 8.29 -4.77
N PRO A 136 21.19 7.10 -4.20
CA PRO A 136 22.21 6.09 -3.98
C PRO A 136 22.85 5.66 -5.32
N THR A 137 24.17 5.53 -5.35
CA THR A 137 24.91 5.05 -6.53
C THR A 137 25.36 3.60 -6.39
N THR A 138 25.32 3.03 -5.18
CA THR A 138 25.69 1.64 -4.88
C THR A 138 24.63 0.91 -4.04
N ASN A 139 24.64 -0.42 -4.07
CA ASN A 139 23.82 -1.28 -3.22
C ASN A 139 24.02 -1.00 -1.73
N SER A 140 25.26 -0.70 -1.31
CA SER A 140 25.61 -0.35 0.07
C SER A 140 24.99 0.98 0.49
N GLN A 141 25.03 2.00 -0.36
CA GLN A 141 24.37 3.30 -0.08
C GLN A 141 22.85 3.15 0.00
N LEU A 142 22.23 2.38 -0.92
CA LEU A 142 20.80 2.08 -0.85
C LEU A 142 20.45 1.40 0.48
N THR A 143 21.19 0.35 0.85
CA THR A 143 20.99 -0.40 2.10
C THR A 143 21.12 0.49 3.34
N ALA A 144 22.12 1.38 3.37
CA ALA A 144 22.34 2.33 4.46
C ALA A 144 21.19 3.34 4.58
N TYR A 145 20.80 3.99 3.47
CA TYR A 145 19.71 4.98 3.48
C TYR A 145 18.34 4.38 3.81
N LEU A 146 18.09 3.11 3.49
CA LEU A 146 16.85 2.42 3.88
C LEU A 146 16.80 2.11 5.38
N LYS A 147 17.94 1.72 5.97
CA LYS A 147 18.02 1.22 7.36
C LYS A 147 18.22 2.32 8.41
N ASP A 148 18.87 3.45 8.09
CA ASP A 148 19.24 4.45 9.10
C ASP A 148 18.04 5.11 9.80
N ALA A 149 18.27 5.81 10.92
CA ALA A 149 17.21 6.51 11.66
C ALA A 149 16.74 7.82 11.00
N VAL A 150 17.33 8.22 9.86
CA VAL A 150 17.06 9.52 9.24
C VAL A 150 15.79 9.44 8.39
N PRO A 151 14.86 10.39 8.51
CA PRO A 151 13.74 10.51 7.58
C PRO A 151 14.23 10.94 6.18
N ARG A 152 14.06 10.09 5.15
CA ARG A 152 14.64 10.30 3.80
C ARG A 152 13.63 10.16 2.68
N VAL A 153 13.86 10.93 1.61
CA VAL A 153 13.38 10.64 0.26
C VAL A 153 14.54 10.02 -0.51
N ILE A 154 14.39 8.79 -0.98
CA ILE A 154 15.43 7.97 -1.63
C ILE A 154 14.97 7.72 -3.06
N VAL A 155 15.74 8.19 -4.03
CA VAL A 155 15.34 8.19 -5.44
C VAL A 155 16.15 7.17 -6.22
N LEU A 156 15.48 6.17 -6.80
CA LEU A 156 16.11 5.11 -7.58
C LEU A 156 16.12 5.49 -9.05
N THR A 157 17.30 5.79 -9.58
CA THR A 157 17.52 6.21 -10.98
C THR A 157 18.05 5.08 -11.87
N LYS A 158 18.30 3.88 -11.30
CA LYS A 158 18.82 2.70 -12.00
C LYS A 158 18.43 1.40 -11.27
N THR A 159 18.73 0.28 -11.89
CA THR A 159 18.71 -1.05 -11.27
C THR A 159 19.77 -1.17 -10.17
N PHE A 160 19.36 -1.68 -9.02
CA PHE A 160 20.22 -2.18 -7.95
C PHE A 160 20.08 -3.70 -7.93
N ASP A 161 21.04 -4.38 -8.55
CA ASP A 161 21.08 -5.84 -8.63
C ASP A 161 21.92 -6.41 -7.49
N PHE A 162 21.32 -7.25 -6.67
CA PHE A 162 21.94 -7.91 -5.53
C PHE A 162 22.24 -9.39 -5.80
N ARG A 163 21.92 -9.91 -7.00
CA ARG A 163 22.21 -11.30 -7.34
C ARG A 163 23.71 -11.56 -7.27
N GLY A 164 24.09 -12.68 -6.66
CA GLY A 164 25.47 -13.07 -6.40
C GLY A 164 26.18 -12.31 -5.27
N THR A 165 25.66 -11.18 -4.77
CA THR A 165 26.42 -10.34 -3.81
C THR A 165 26.57 -10.94 -2.41
N GLU A 166 25.83 -12.01 -2.11
CA GLU A 166 25.90 -12.79 -0.87
C GLU A 166 26.21 -14.29 -1.14
N GLY A 167 26.65 -14.62 -2.36
CA GLY A 167 26.92 -15.99 -2.79
C GLY A 167 25.67 -16.86 -2.94
N THR A 168 25.88 -18.17 -3.11
CA THR A 168 24.81 -19.17 -3.26
C THR A 168 24.96 -20.29 -2.26
N THR A 169 23.83 -20.88 -1.82
CA THR A 169 23.81 -22.10 -1.01
C THR A 169 23.25 -23.26 -1.84
N THR A 170 23.95 -24.40 -1.82
CA THR A 170 23.47 -25.67 -2.39
C THR A 170 23.18 -26.66 -1.27
N THR A 171 21.94 -27.15 -1.18
CA THR A 171 21.48 -27.99 -0.06
C THR A 171 20.43 -29.02 -0.50
N ASN A 172 19.96 -29.85 0.42
CA ASN A 172 18.79 -30.69 0.22
C ASN A 172 17.53 -29.83 0.42
N GLY A 173 16.77 -29.65 -0.65
CA GLY A 173 15.41 -29.12 -0.64
C GLY A 173 14.37 -30.24 -0.65
N CYS A 174 13.12 -29.84 -0.82
CA CYS A 174 11.99 -30.74 -0.97
C CYS A 174 11.27 -30.52 -2.30
N ARG A 175 10.92 -31.62 -2.96
CA ARG A 175 10.02 -31.68 -4.11
C ARG A 175 8.66 -32.25 -3.67
N PRO A 176 7.61 -31.43 -3.54
CA PRO A 176 6.29 -31.85 -3.03
C PRO A 176 5.52 -32.82 -3.93
N ASP A 177 4.51 -33.47 -3.37
CA ASP A 177 3.54 -34.32 -4.09
C ASP A 177 2.84 -33.60 -5.26
N TYR A 178 2.24 -32.43 -5.02
CA TYR A 178 1.58 -31.61 -6.05
C TYR A 178 2.56 -31.16 -7.15
N THR A 179 3.80 -30.86 -6.77
CA THR A 179 4.88 -30.54 -7.71
C THR A 179 5.20 -31.74 -8.61
N ARG A 180 5.39 -32.95 -8.06
CA ARG A 180 5.63 -34.15 -8.87
C ARG A 180 4.45 -34.43 -9.81
N ALA A 181 3.22 -34.32 -9.30
CA ALA A 181 2.00 -34.50 -10.09
C ALA A 181 1.83 -33.44 -11.20
N CYS A 182 2.26 -32.20 -10.98
CA CYS A 182 2.21 -31.18 -12.04
C CYS A 182 3.33 -31.36 -13.08
N MET A 183 4.54 -31.77 -12.65
CA MET A 183 5.65 -32.06 -13.58
C MET A 183 5.34 -33.24 -14.50
N ALA A 184 4.63 -34.26 -14.00
CA ALA A 184 4.19 -35.41 -14.80
C ALA A 184 3.26 -35.05 -15.98
N LYS A 185 2.68 -33.84 -16.01
CA LYS A 185 1.87 -33.35 -17.14
C LYS A 185 2.70 -33.01 -18.40
N ASN A 186 4.02 -32.87 -18.27
CA ASN A 186 4.97 -32.56 -19.36
C ASN A 186 4.54 -31.42 -20.31
N ASN A 187 3.94 -30.36 -19.76
CA ASN A 187 3.29 -29.29 -20.52
C ASN A 187 4.17 -28.06 -20.78
N GLY A 188 5.51 -28.23 -20.76
CA GLY A 188 6.50 -27.19 -21.03
C GLY A 188 6.82 -26.24 -19.85
N TYR A 189 6.05 -26.24 -18.77
CA TYR A 189 6.34 -25.44 -17.57
C TYR A 189 7.15 -26.22 -16.53
N LYS A 190 8.02 -25.51 -15.80
CA LYS A 190 8.74 -26.06 -14.65
C LYS A 190 7.92 -25.85 -13.38
N SER A 191 8.17 -26.69 -12.39
CA SER A 191 7.61 -26.51 -11.04
C SER A 191 8.59 -25.83 -10.09
N GLN A 192 8.09 -25.38 -8.94
CA GLN A 192 8.93 -24.92 -7.85
C GLN A 192 9.25 -26.07 -6.90
N ASP A 193 10.52 -26.16 -6.50
CA ASP A 193 10.93 -26.93 -5.32
C ASP A 193 10.86 -26.03 -4.06
N VAL A 194 11.14 -26.59 -2.88
CA VAL A 194 10.93 -25.93 -1.58
C VAL A 194 12.24 -25.93 -0.79
N ILE A 195 12.68 -24.75 -0.31
CA ILE A 195 13.77 -24.67 0.68
C ILE A 195 13.23 -25.19 2.02
N LEU A 196 13.97 -26.11 2.65
CA LEU A 196 13.57 -26.69 3.94
C LEU A 196 13.80 -25.71 5.11
N SER A 197 12.89 -25.75 6.07
CA SER A 197 13.04 -25.15 7.40
C SER A 197 13.91 -26.05 8.31
N SER A 198 14.23 -25.57 9.51
CA SER A 198 14.90 -26.36 10.55
C SER A 198 14.14 -27.61 10.98
N GLY A 199 12.83 -27.69 10.73
CA GLY A 199 12.01 -28.88 11.02
C GLY A 199 12.01 -29.94 9.92
N GLY A 200 12.90 -29.84 8.92
CA GLY A 200 12.97 -30.80 7.82
C GLY A 200 11.69 -30.80 6.97
N MET A 201 11.41 -31.91 6.29
CA MET A 201 10.26 -32.00 5.37
C MET A 201 8.92 -31.78 6.08
N SER A 202 8.68 -32.49 7.19
CA SER A 202 7.45 -32.38 7.99
C SER A 202 7.26 -30.99 8.61
N GLY A 203 8.34 -30.32 9.02
CA GLY A 203 8.30 -28.95 9.52
C GLY A 203 8.34 -27.85 8.45
N THR A 204 8.31 -28.18 7.15
CA THR A 204 8.37 -27.19 6.06
C THR A 204 7.01 -26.97 5.41
N GLY A 205 6.39 -25.83 5.70
CA GLY A 205 5.15 -25.42 5.04
C GLY A 205 5.30 -25.36 3.53
N GLY A 206 4.54 -26.20 2.82
CA GLY A 206 4.62 -26.38 1.36
C GLY A 206 5.26 -27.71 0.92
N CYS A 207 5.88 -28.47 1.82
CA CYS A 207 6.52 -29.77 1.56
C CYS A 207 5.58 -30.97 1.82
N SER A 208 4.33 -30.92 1.31
CA SER A 208 3.42 -32.07 1.39
C SER A 208 3.99 -33.26 0.61
N GLY A 209 3.89 -34.47 1.18
CA GLY A 209 4.34 -35.72 0.56
C GLY A 209 5.77 -35.65 -0.01
N GLY A 210 6.67 -34.91 0.65
CA GLY A 210 7.94 -34.45 0.09
C GLY A 210 8.94 -35.55 -0.27
N THR A 211 9.64 -35.39 -1.38
CA THR A 211 10.85 -36.15 -1.75
C THR A 211 12.07 -35.25 -1.72
N SER A 212 13.23 -35.74 -1.26
CA SER A 212 14.47 -34.94 -1.24
C SER A 212 14.96 -34.62 -2.65
N VAL A 213 15.49 -33.43 -2.86
CA VAL A 213 16.13 -33.01 -4.12
C VAL A 213 17.25 -32.01 -3.84
N LYS A 214 18.33 -32.03 -4.62
CA LYS A 214 19.35 -30.96 -4.54
C LYS A 214 18.80 -29.66 -5.12
N ILE A 215 18.93 -28.58 -4.36
CA ILE A 215 18.56 -27.23 -4.78
C ILE A 215 19.74 -26.28 -4.58
N THR A 216 19.80 -25.23 -5.40
CA THR A 216 20.74 -24.11 -5.25
C THR A 216 19.95 -22.81 -5.27
N TYR A 217 20.25 -21.90 -4.35
CA TYR A 217 19.63 -20.57 -4.27
C TYR A 217 20.64 -19.46 -4.01
N ASP A 218 20.31 -18.26 -4.48
CA ASP A 218 21.02 -17.02 -4.18
C ASP A 218 20.68 -16.57 -2.76
N ASN A 219 21.71 -16.33 -1.94
CA ASN A 219 21.53 -15.93 -0.55
C ASN A 219 20.97 -14.51 -0.40
N ALA A 220 21.19 -13.64 -1.40
CA ALA A 220 20.76 -12.25 -1.33
C ALA A 220 19.24 -12.12 -1.20
N ALA A 221 18.45 -13.02 -1.80
CA ALA A 221 17.00 -12.99 -1.71
C ALA A 221 16.43 -13.49 -0.36
N GLN A 222 17.23 -14.22 0.43
CA GLN A 222 16.86 -14.64 1.80
C GLN A 222 16.90 -13.44 2.76
N ASN A 223 17.99 -12.66 2.68
CA ASN A 223 18.22 -11.48 3.48
C ASN A 223 17.48 -10.27 2.88
N ARG A 224 16.47 -9.71 3.54
CA ARG A 224 15.69 -8.58 3.00
C ARG A 224 16.33 -7.23 3.36
N LEU A 225 16.21 -6.24 2.46
CA LEU A 225 16.58 -4.84 2.74
C LEU A 225 15.63 -4.28 3.80
N VAL A 226 16.18 -3.95 4.98
CA VAL A 226 15.41 -3.39 6.09
C VAL A 226 15.11 -1.92 5.82
N VAL A 227 13.82 -1.57 5.82
CA VAL A 227 13.32 -0.19 5.65
C VAL A 227 12.68 0.26 6.96
N THR A 228 13.29 1.25 7.62
CA THR A 228 12.82 1.79 8.92
C THR A 228 11.83 2.95 8.74
N ASP A 229 11.39 3.57 9.84
CA ASP A 229 10.41 4.65 9.83
C ASP A 229 10.78 5.85 8.94
N ASN A 230 9.73 6.54 8.46
CA ASN A 230 9.82 7.82 7.72
C ASN A 230 10.65 7.79 6.41
N LYS A 231 10.63 6.66 5.68
CA LYS A 231 11.26 6.54 4.36
C LYS A 231 10.25 6.73 3.22
N THR A 232 10.67 7.42 2.16
CA THR A 232 9.97 7.47 0.86
C THR A 232 10.93 6.97 -0.20
N ILE A 233 10.66 5.79 -0.77
CA ILE A 233 11.42 5.21 -1.88
C ILE A 233 10.66 5.55 -3.17
N ARG A 234 11.30 6.22 -4.13
CA ARG A 234 10.66 6.58 -5.42
C ARG A 234 11.57 6.23 -6.60
N GLY A 235 11.10 5.40 -7.53
CA GLY A 235 11.79 5.21 -8.82
C GLY A 235 11.51 6.34 -9.81
N ILE A 236 12.45 6.59 -10.73
CA ILE A 236 12.27 7.55 -11.83
C ILE A 236 11.93 6.79 -13.12
N GLY A 237 10.86 7.21 -13.80
CA GLY A 237 10.39 6.56 -15.03
C GLY A 237 10.23 5.06 -14.83
N THR A 238 10.94 4.27 -15.64
CA THR A 238 10.99 2.81 -15.54
C THR A 238 12.34 2.28 -15.03
N THR A 239 13.21 3.12 -14.48
CA THR A 239 14.60 2.73 -14.14
C THR A 239 14.80 2.28 -12.70
N GLY A 240 13.88 2.60 -11.78
CA GLY A 240 13.98 2.23 -10.37
C GLY A 240 13.68 0.75 -10.12
N VAL A 241 14.69 -0.12 -10.23
CA VAL A 241 14.54 -1.57 -10.05
C VAL A 241 15.40 -2.06 -8.88
N ILE A 242 14.86 -2.98 -8.07
CA ILE A 242 15.59 -3.77 -7.09
C ILE A 242 15.52 -5.23 -7.54
N MET A 243 16.68 -5.83 -7.83
CA MET A 243 16.78 -7.18 -8.38
C MET A 243 17.53 -8.10 -7.40
N GLY A 244 17.07 -9.34 -7.26
CA GLY A 244 17.67 -10.33 -6.35
C GLY A 244 17.36 -10.16 -4.86
N LYS A 245 16.68 -9.08 -4.43
CA LYS A 245 16.46 -8.79 -3.01
C LYS A 245 15.10 -8.17 -2.72
N GLY A 246 14.45 -8.62 -1.65
CA GLY A 246 13.15 -8.11 -1.19
C GLY A 246 13.28 -7.00 -0.16
N LEU A 247 12.19 -6.27 0.10
CA LEU A 247 12.08 -5.28 1.17
C LEU A 247 11.46 -5.91 2.42
N TRP A 248 12.04 -5.64 3.60
CA TRP A 248 11.37 -5.80 4.89
C TRP A 248 11.05 -4.42 5.42
N LEU A 249 9.77 -4.04 5.38
CA LEU A 249 9.32 -2.79 5.98
C LEU A 249 9.16 -3.03 7.49
N ASN A 250 9.97 -2.36 8.30
CA ASN A 250 10.13 -2.57 9.73
C ASN A 250 10.03 -1.22 10.47
N GLY A 251 8.94 -0.50 10.22
CA GLY A 251 8.72 0.85 10.70
C GLY A 251 7.40 1.43 10.17
N ASN A 252 7.10 2.66 10.57
CA ASN A 252 5.86 3.37 10.25
C ASN A 252 6.11 4.51 9.27
N ASN A 253 5.03 4.98 8.63
CA ASN A 253 5.11 6.11 7.70
C ASN A 253 6.14 5.82 6.58
N ILE A 254 5.90 4.76 5.81
CA ILE A 254 6.76 4.33 4.71
C ILE A 254 5.98 4.41 3.40
N ILE A 255 6.57 5.06 2.41
CA ILE A 255 6.03 5.16 1.05
C ILE A 255 7.00 4.44 0.11
N VAL A 256 6.48 3.52 -0.70
CA VAL A 256 7.23 2.83 -1.75
C VAL A 256 6.49 3.08 -3.07
N GLN A 257 7.07 3.90 -3.94
CA GLN A 257 6.42 4.34 -5.17
C GLN A 257 7.26 4.10 -6.42
N ASN A 258 6.63 3.66 -7.51
CA ASN A 258 7.25 3.61 -8.84
C ASN A 258 8.53 2.74 -8.93
N ILE A 259 8.62 1.65 -8.17
CA ILE A 259 9.76 0.71 -8.22
C ILE A 259 9.34 -0.69 -8.66
N HIS A 260 10.27 -1.44 -9.26
CA HIS A 260 10.09 -2.84 -9.63
C HIS A 260 10.95 -3.74 -8.75
N ILE A 261 10.35 -4.76 -8.12
CA ILE A 261 11.06 -5.79 -7.34
C ILE A 261 10.96 -7.12 -8.10
N THR A 262 12.09 -7.78 -8.40
CA THR A 262 12.10 -8.96 -9.28
C THR A 262 13.32 -9.89 -9.10
N GLU A 263 13.20 -11.13 -9.59
CA GLU A 263 14.25 -12.17 -9.62
C GLU A 263 14.73 -12.65 -8.24
N LEU A 264 13.80 -12.94 -7.32
CA LEU A 264 14.08 -13.46 -5.99
C LEU A 264 13.92 -14.99 -5.96
N ASN A 265 14.91 -15.75 -6.48
CA ASN A 265 14.89 -17.23 -6.51
C ASN A 265 13.54 -17.83 -6.97
N ARG A 266 13.04 -17.39 -8.13
CA ARG A 266 11.68 -17.73 -8.64
C ARG A 266 11.38 -19.23 -8.76
N HIS A 267 12.43 -20.06 -8.86
CA HIS A 267 12.36 -21.51 -8.90
C HIS A 267 12.09 -22.19 -7.54
N LEU A 268 12.07 -21.44 -6.44
CA LEU A 268 11.97 -22.01 -5.09
C LEU A 268 10.92 -21.32 -4.20
N VAL A 269 10.01 -22.13 -3.67
CA VAL A 269 9.19 -21.74 -2.51
C VAL A 269 10.12 -21.49 -1.32
N TRP A 270 9.86 -20.40 -0.59
CA TRP A 270 10.76 -19.77 0.40
C TRP A 270 12.03 -19.12 -0.18
N GLY A 271 12.25 -19.16 -1.50
CA GLY A 271 13.40 -18.52 -2.17
C GLY A 271 13.52 -17.00 -1.95
N GLY A 272 12.40 -16.32 -1.67
CA GLY A 272 12.32 -14.92 -1.24
C GLY A 272 10.88 -14.40 -1.26
N ASP A 273 10.60 -13.34 -0.51
CA ASP A 273 9.36 -12.55 -0.63
C ASP A 273 9.72 -11.12 -1.03
N ALA A 274 8.93 -10.49 -1.91
CA ALA A 274 9.27 -9.17 -2.45
C ALA A 274 9.03 -8.02 -1.44
N ILE A 275 7.92 -8.04 -0.70
CA ILE A 275 7.66 -7.10 0.40
C ILE A 275 7.15 -7.87 1.63
N TYR A 276 7.86 -7.74 2.75
CA TYR A 276 7.54 -8.39 4.02
C TYR A 276 7.26 -7.35 5.13
N MET A 277 6.20 -7.59 5.91
CA MET A 277 5.75 -6.77 7.04
C MET A 277 5.26 -7.69 8.17
N GLN A 278 5.63 -7.38 9.42
CA GLN A 278 5.22 -8.18 10.59
C GLN A 278 4.69 -7.35 11.77
N GLY A 279 4.61 -6.03 11.62
CA GLY A 279 4.56 -5.10 12.74
C GLY A 279 5.95 -4.67 13.21
N SER A 280 6.01 -3.57 13.96
CA SER A 280 7.22 -3.08 14.62
C SER A 280 7.50 -3.80 15.94
N ASN A 281 8.62 -3.50 16.58
CA ASN A 281 9.02 -4.06 17.89
C ASN A 281 8.98 -5.60 17.92
N GLY A 282 9.70 -6.24 16.99
CA GLY A 282 9.70 -7.71 16.86
C GLY A 282 8.39 -8.31 16.32
N GLY A 283 7.48 -7.47 15.81
CA GLY A 283 6.14 -7.89 15.40
C GLY A 283 5.16 -8.00 16.56
N SER A 284 5.35 -7.20 17.62
CA SER A 284 4.42 -7.07 18.75
C SER A 284 3.40 -5.94 18.57
N ALA A 285 3.74 -4.88 17.82
CA ALA A 285 2.87 -3.74 17.58
C ALA A 285 2.60 -3.55 16.07
N ALA A 286 1.34 -3.29 15.69
CA ALA A 286 0.97 -3.15 14.29
C ALA A 286 1.55 -1.88 13.65
N MET A 287 2.14 -2.01 12.46
CA MET A 287 2.64 -0.85 11.70
C MET A 287 1.51 0.05 11.23
N LYS A 288 1.80 1.33 10.94
CA LYS A 288 0.82 2.28 10.38
C LYS A 288 1.39 3.18 9.30
N ASN A 289 0.50 3.67 8.44
CA ASN A 289 0.75 4.60 7.34
C ASN A 289 1.76 4.03 6.33
N ILE A 290 1.48 2.84 5.81
CA ILE A 290 2.26 2.21 4.74
C ILE A 290 1.54 2.43 3.41
N TRP A 291 2.22 2.96 2.40
CA TRP A 291 1.65 3.18 1.07
C TRP A 291 2.57 2.60 -0.01
N LEU A 292 2.04 1.65 -0.77
CA LEU A 292 2.69 0.98 -1.90
C LEU A 292 1.95 1.41 -3.17
N ASP A 293 2.61 2.14 -4.06
CA ASP A 293 1.94 2.81 -5.20
C ASP A 293 2.73 2.69 -6.51
N HIS A 294 2.07 2.35 -7.62
CA HIS A 294 2.77 2.16 -8.90
C HIS A 294 3.98 1.21 -8.83
N ILE A 295 3.99 0.27 -7.87
CA ILE A 295 5.06 -0.72 -7.78
C ILE A 295 4.80 -1.83 -8.80
N LYS A 296 5.87 -2.44 -9.32
CA LYS A 296 5.80 -3.72 -10.03
C LYS A 296 6.42 -4.82 -9.20
N ILE A 297 5.78 -5.99 -9.17
CA ILE A 297 6.38 -7.22 -8.63
C ILE A 297 6.22 -8.34 -9.68
N SER A 298 7.30 -9.11 -9.90
CA SER A 298 7.32 -10.25 -10.83
C SER A 298 8.42 -11.24 -10.45
N ARG A 299 8.32 -12.51 -10.87
CA ARG A 299 9.41 -13.51 -10.79
C ARG A 299 10.02 -13.62 -9.37
N ILE A 300 9.17 -13.96 -8.40
CA ILE A 300 9.49 -14.11 -6.98
C ILE A 300 9.32 -15.58 -6.60
N GLY A 301 10.19 -16.14 -5.76
CA GLY A 301 10.09 -17.54 -5.31
C GLY A 301 8.86 -17.81 -4.45
N ARG A 302 8.51 -16.86 -3.58
CA ARG A 302 7.30 -16.89 -2.76
C ARG A 302 6.53 -15.57 -2.83
N GLN A 303 6.15 -14.97 -1.71
CA GLN A 303 5.05 -14.01 -1.66
C GLN A 303 5.40 -12.67 -2.33
N PHE A 304 4.47 -12.07 -3.08
CA PHE A 304 4.63 -10.69 -3.53
C PHE A 304 4.53 -9.73 -2.35
N ILE A 305 3.51 -9.87 -1.50
CA ILE A 305 3.33 -9.06 -0.28
C ILE A 305 2.88 -9.91 0.90
N VAL A 306 3.54 -9.74 2.05
CA VAL A 306 3.16 -10.37 3.34
C VAL A 306 2.89 -9.31 4.40
N ALA A 307 1.79 -9.46 5.12
CA ALA A 307 1.57 -8.91 6.46
C ALA A 307 1.36 -10.09 7.43
N ASN A 308 2.03 -10.11 8.57
CA ASN A 308 1.92 -11.18 9.58
C ASN A 308 2.09 -10.65 11.03
N ASN A 309 2.04 -11.54 12.02
CA ASN A 309 2.26 -11.28 13.46
C ASN A 309 1.35 -10.17 14.00
N ALA A 310 1.86 -8.98 14.37
CA ALA A 310 1.00 -7.88 14.80
C ALA A 310 0.26 -7.22 13.63
N GLY A 311 0.79 -7.30 12.41
CA GLY A 311 0.12 -6.81 11.20
C GLY A 311 0.40 -5.35 10.86
N VAL A 312 -0.44 -4.80 9.99
CA VAL A 312 -0.36 -3.42 9.49
C VAL A 312 -1.72 -2.75 9.56
N SER A 313 -1.92 -1.95 10.61
CA SER A 313 -3.18 -1.25 10.96
C SER A 313 -3.64 -0.20 9.94
N SER A 314 -2.79 0.15 8.97
CA SER A 314 -3.07 1.08 7.88
C SER A 314 -2.09 0.85 6.72
N LEU A 315 -2.51 0.04 5.74
CA LEU A 315 -1.81 -0.25 4.49
C LEU A 315 -2.68 0.14 3.28
N THR A 316 -2.11 0.89 2.34
CA THR A 316 -2.71 1.09 1.01
C THR A 316 -1.79 0.50 -0.07
N ILE A 317 -2.37 -0.29 -0.97
CA ILE A 317 -1.73 -0.86 -2.16
C ILE A 317 -2.49 -0.31 -3.37
N SER A 318 -1.87 0.56 -4.17
CA SER A 318 -2.56 1.23 -5.27
C SER A 318 -1.80 1.25 -6.59
N ASN A 319 -2.54 1.29 -7.71
CA ASN A 319 -2.00 1.51 -9.06
C ASN A 319 -0.84 0.56 -9.44
N SER A 320 -0.75 -0.61 -8.83
CA SER A 320 0.43 -1.47 -8.91
C SER A 320 0.23 -2.66 -9.85
N ASP A 321 1.34 -3.19 -10.36
CA ASP A 321 1.40 -4.27 -11.36
C ASP A 321 1.97 -5.55 -10.74
N PHE A 322 1.12 -6.56 -10.56
CA PHE A 322 1.48 -7.84 -9.97
C PHE A 322 1.48 -8.89 -11.08
N ASP A 323 2.65 -9.10 -11.68
CA ASP A 323 2.87 -9.85 -12.92
C ASP A 323 3.33 -11.28 -12.56
N GLY A 324 2.37 -12.18 -12.40
CA GLY A 324 2.58 -13.56 -11.95
C GLY A 324 3.19 -14.50 -12.98
N ARG A 325 3.60 -14.01 -14.16
CA ARG A 325 4.21 -14.86 -15.18
C ARG A 325 5.57 -15.38 -14.71
N THR A 326 5.72 -16.69 -14.75
CA THR A 326 6.92 -17.38 -14.29
C THR A 326 7.19 -18.62 -15.15
N ASP A 327 8.46 -18.99 -15.29
CA ASP A 327 8.91 -20.27 -15.86
C ASP A 327 8.86 -21.41 -14.84
N TYR A 328 8.73 -21.09 -13.54
CA TYR A 328 8.62 -22.04 -12.43
C TYR A 328 7.34 -21.75 -11.60
N SER A 329 6.39 -22.68 -11.55
CA SER A 329 5.08 -22.49 -10.90
C SER A 329 4.63 -23.73 -10.13
N ALA A 330 4.09 -23.57 -8.93
CA ALA A 330 3.55 -24.69 -8.13
C ALA A 330 2.45 -25.49 -8.86
N SER A 331 1.75 -24.85 -9.81
CA SER A 331 0.71 -25.42 -10.66
C SER A 331 1.22 -26.06 -11.98
N CYS A 332 2.50 -25.87 -12.33
CA CYS A 332 3.08 -26.16 -13.65
C CYS A 332 2.24 -25.58 -14.81
N ASP A 333 1.89 -24.30 -14.77
CA ASP A 333 1.08 -23.62 -15.80
C ASP A 333 1.58 -22.20 -16.12
N GLY A 334 2.73 -21.81 -15.55
CA GLY A 334 3.35 -20.51 -15.73
C GLY A 334 2.77 -19.38 -14.88
N ARG A 335 1.83 -19.69 -13.97
CA ARG A 335 1.17 -18.71 -13.10
C ARG A 335 1.65 -18.79 -11.66
N HIS A 336 1.72 -17.63 -11.01
CA HIS A 336 2.24 -17.52 -9.65
C HIS A 336 1.17 -17.77 -8.59
N TYR A 337 1.40 -18.72 -7.69
CA TYR A 337 0.46 -19.05 -6.61
C TYR A 337 0.63 -18.12 -5.38
N TRP A 338 1.84 -17.62 -5.12
CA TRP A 338 2.20 -16.92 -3.89
C TRP A 338 2.03 -15.40 -4.02
N THR A 339 0.79 -14.93 -4.10
CA THR A 339 0.53 -13.51 -4.39
C THR A 339 0.52 -12.64 -3.11
N PHE A 340 -0.60 -12.55 -2.39
CA PHE A 340 -0.73 -11.74 -1.17
C PHE A 340 -1.09 -12.60 0.04
N LEU A 341 -0.37 -12.42 1.16
CA LEU A 341 -0.65 -13.05 2.44
C LEU A 341 -0.97 -11.98 3.49
N LEU A 342 -2.26 -11.75 3.75
CA LEU A 342 -2.74 -10.67 4.61
C LEU A 342 -3.21 -11.24 5.96
N TYR A 343 -2.24 -11.55 6.82
CA TYR A 343 -2.45 -12.01 8.20
C TYR A 343 -2.18 -10.87 9.21
N GLY A 344 -2.36 -11.15 10.49
CA GLY A 344 -1.93 -10.30 11.61
C GLY A 344 -3.05 -9.91 12.57
N LYS A 345 -2.67 -9.58 13.82
CA LYS A 345 -3.58 -9.22 14.91
C LYS A 345 -4.34 -7.91 14.65
N ASP A 346 -3.72 -6.94 13.98
CA ASP A 346 -4.43 -5.78 13.42
C ASP A 346 -3.89 -5.44 12.03
N THR A 347 -4.54 -5.98 10.99
CA THR A 347 -4.21 -5.72 9.59
C THR A 347 -5.40 -5.08 8.89
N LYS A 348 -5.23 -3.86 8.37
CA LYS A 348 -6.25 -3.12 7.61
C LYS A 348 -5.66 -2.65 6.28
N VAL A 349 -6.15 -3.24 5.18
CA VAL A 349 -5.59 -3.08 3.84
C VAL A 349 -6.61 -2.47 2.90
N SER A 350 -6.18 -1.49 2.09
CA SER A 350 -6.95 -0.99 0.94
C SER A 350 -6.20 -1.32 -0.35
N MET A 351 -6.73 -2.26 -1.14
CA MET A 351 -6.24 -2.61 -2.48
C MET A 351 -7.05 -1.84 -3.51
N ILE A 352 -6.47 -0.80 -4.10
CA ILE A 352 -7.18 0.19 -4.92
C ILE A 352 -6.57 0.27 -6.33
N ASN A 353 -7.35 -0.05 -7.38
CA ASN A 353 -6.89 0.16 -8.76
C ASN A 353 -5.56 -0.56 -9.08
N ASN A 354 -5.35 -1.79 -8.60
CA ASN A 354 -4.20 -2.61 -9.00
C ASN A 354 -4.54 -3.49 -10.20
N TYR A 355 -3.52 -3.90 -10.95
CA TYR A 355 -3.60 -4.99 -11.92
C TYR A 355 -2.88 -6.21 -11.36
N VAL A 356 -3.61 -7.31 -11.18
CA VAL A 356 -3.04 -8.59 -10.73
C VAL A 356 -3.37 -9.62 -11.79
N HIS A 357 -2.35 -10.29 -12.32
CA HIS A 357 -2.58 -11.21 -13.42
C HIS A 357 -1.58 -12.36 -13.49
N SER A 358 -1.97 -13.40 -14.23
CA SER A 358 -1.16 -14.61 -14.41
C SER A 358 -0.85 -15.28 -13.06
N THR A 359 -1.85 -15.39 -12.18
CA THR A 359 -1.74 -16.00 -10.84
C THR A 359 -2.57 -17.28 -10.73
N SER A 360 -2.33 -18.10 -9.71
CA SER A 360 -3.09 -19.35 -9.48
C SER A 360 -3.60 -19.51 -8.04
N GLY A 361 -3.32 -18.54 -7.17
CA GLY A 361 -3.77 -18.54 -5.78
C GLY A 361 -3.49 -17.25 -5.03
N ARG A 362 -3.84 -17.25 -3.73
CA ARG A 362 -3.56 -16.21 -2.72
C ARG A 362 -3.76 -14.80 -3.23
N SER A 363 -4.84 -14.54 -3.96
CA SER A 363 -5.07 -13.31 -4.72
C SER A 363 -6.33 -12.56 -4.24
N PRO A 364 -6.35 -12.01 -3.00
CA PRO A 364 -5.46 -12.21 -1.85
C PRO A 364 -5.87 -13.40 -0.95
N LYS A 365 -4.94 -13.93 -0.12
CA LYS A 365 -5.31 -14.67 1.10
C LYS A 365 -5.46 -13.71 2.28
N VAL A 366 -6.56 -13.82 3.04
CA VAL A 366 -6.90 -12.91 4.15
C VAL A 366 -7.34 -13.70 5.38
N GLY A 367 -6.74 -13.41 6.54
CA GLY A 367 -6.98 -14.17 7.77
C GLY A 367 -6.45 -15.61 7.72
N GLY A 368 -6.69 -16.39 8.78
CA GLY A 368 -6.19 -17.76 8.93
C GLY A 368 -5.57 -18.09 10.29
N ALA A 369 -5.87 -17.31 11.33
CA ALA A 369 -5.48 -17.60 12.71
C ALA A 369 -6.52 -17.03 13.69
N SER A 370 -6.69 -17.70 14.84
CA SER A 370 -7.70 -17.35 15.84
C SER A 370 -7.49 -16.00 16.52
N ASN A 371 -6.25 -15.51 16.52
CA ASN A 371 -5.90 -14.17 17.02
C ASN A 371 -5.73 -13.11 15.92
N ALA A 372 -5.99 -13.44 14.65
CA ALA A 372 -5.94 -12.47 13.57
C ALA A 372 -7.16 -11.52 13.58
N ASN A 373 -7.02 -10.35 12.95
CA ASN A 373 -8.15 -9.53 12.52
C ASN A 373 -7.70 -8.79 11.25
N ALA A 374 -7.92 -9.43 10.10
CA ALA A 374 -7.46 -8.97 8.80
C ALA A 374 -8.63 -8.44 7.97
N ILE A 375 -8.68 -7.12 7.78
CA ILE A 375 -9.74 -6.41 7.05
C ILE A 375 -9.18 -5.91 5.73
N ALA A 376 -9.72 -6.37 4.60
CA ALA A 376 -9.30 -5.95 3.26
C ALA A 376 -10.45 -5.27 2.48
N HIS A 377 -10.24 -4.01 2.11
CA HIS A 377 -11.06 -3.31 1.12
C HIS A 377 -10.43 -3.50 -0.26
N VAL A 378 -11.09 -4.26 -1.13
CA VAL A 378 -10.60 -4.61 -2.46
C VAL A 378 -11.49 -3.91 -3.47
N VAL A 379 -11.02 -2.79 -4.01
CA VAL A 379 -11.85 -1.86 -4.81
C VAL A 379 -11.21 -1.43 -6.13
N ASN A 380 -11.98 -1.50 -7.20
CA ASN A 380 -11.58 -1.13 -8.57
C ASN A 380 -10.29 -1.79 -9.09
N ASN A 381 -9.89 -2.94 -8.57
CA ASN A 381 -8.79 -3.73 -9.12
C ASN A 381 -9.25 -4.44 -10.40
N TYR A 382 -8.28 -4.75 -11.26
CA TYR A 382 -8.45 -5.59 -12.43
C TYR A 382 -7.67 -6.89 -12.19
N TRP A 383 -8.40 -7.99 -12.10
CA TRP A 383 -7.87 -9.34 -12.01
C TRP A 383 -8.01 -9.98 -13.39
N ALA A 384 -6.96 -10.63 -13.89
CA ALA A 384 -6.98 -11.28 -15.19
C ALA A 384 -6.15 -12.57 -15.19
N ASP A 385 -6.52 -13.56 -16.02
CA ASP A 385 -5.66 -14.72 -16.29
C ASP A 385 -5.28 -15.48 -15.00
N ASN A 386 -6.26 -16.07 -14.33
CA ASN A 386 -6.05 -16.89 -13.13
C ASN A 386 -6.68 -18.28 -13.27
N SER A 387 -5.81 -19.30 -13.31
CA SER A 387 -6.15 -20.71 -13.60
C SER A 387 -6.66 -21.50 -12.39
N GLY A 388 -6.50 -20.95 -11.18
CA GLY A 388 -6.92 -21.55 -9.91
C GLY A 388 -7.94 -20.66 -9.25
N HIS A 389 -7.55 -20.02 -8.14
CA HIS A 389 -8.44 -19.15 -7.37
C HIS A 389 -7.88 -17.78 -7.01
N SER A 390 -8.79 -16.85 -6.72
CA SER A 390 -8.47 -15.49 -6.29
C SER A 390 -8.49 -15.35 -4.76
N PHE A 391 -9.65 -15.10 -4.15
CA PHE A 391 -9.77 -14.93 -2.70
C PHE A 391 -9.62 -16.25 -1.96
N GLU A 392 -8.73 -16.29 -0.97
CA GLU A 392 -8.68 -17.33 0.07
C GLU A 392 -9.04 -16.69 1.42
N LEU A 393 -10.06 -17.20 2.11
CA LEU A 393 -10.52 -16.64 3.39
C LEU A 393 -10.25 -17.62 4.52
N GLY A 394 -9.37 -17.25 5.44
CA GLY A 394 -9.16 -17.95 6.69
C GLY A 394 -9.96 -17.34 7.84
N GLU A 395 -9.83 -17.95 9.03
CA GLU A 395 -10.39 -17.44 10.27
C GLU A 395 -10.03 -15.95 10.50
N ASN A 396 -11.01 -15.15 10.91
CA ASN A 396 -10.90 -13.70 11.10
C ASN A 396 -10.38 -12.89 9.89
N GLY A 397 -10.52 -13.42 8.68
CA GLY A 397 -10.41 -12.67 7.42
C GLY A 397 -11.74 -12.05 7.01
N TYR A 398 -11.74 -10.74 6.75
CA TYR A 398 -12.94 -9.96 6.40
C TYR A 398 -12.68 -9.12 5.15
N VAL A 399 -13.47 -9.32 4.09
CA VAL A 399 -13.25 -8.69 2.78
C VAL A 399 -14.48 -7.94 2.27
N LEU A 400 -14.27 -6.75 1.70
CA LEU A 400 -15.23 -6.06 0.87
C LEU A 400 -14.67 -5.96 -0.55
N ALA A 401 -15.27 -6.71 -1.48
CA ALA A 401 -14.95 -6.65 -2.89
C ALA A 401 -16.00 -5.79 -3.61
N GLU A 402 -15.63 -4.62 -4.13
CA GLU A 402 -16.56 -3.76 -4.88
C GLU A 402 -15.92 -3.08 -6.10
N GLY A 403 -16.69 -2.96 -7.18
CA GLY A 403 -16.27 -2.29 -8.41
C GLY A 403 -15.04 -2.90 -9.08
N ASN A 404 -14.63 -4.13 -8.75
CA ASN A 404 -13.52 -4.82 -9.40
C ASN A 404 -13.97 -5.46 -10.71
N TYR A 405 -13.02 -5.65 -11.63
CA TYR A 405 -13.22 -6.40 -12.87
C TYR A 405 -12.39 -7.69 -12.78
N TYR A 406 -13.02 -8.84 -12.95
CA TYR A 406 -12.36 -10.15 -13.00
C TYR A 406 -12.48 -10.67 -14.44
N GLN A 407 -11.37 -11.11 -15.02
CA GLN A 407 -11.32 -11.72 -16.34
C GLN A 407 -10.60 -13.08 -16.25
N ASP A 408 -11.10 -14.09 -16.97
CA ASP A 408 -10.45 -15.41 -17.12
C ASP A 408 -9.96 -15.97 -15.76
N THR A 409 -10.79 -15.82 -14.72
CA THR A 409 -10.49 -16.19 -13.32
C THR A 409 -11.38 -17.37 -12.94
N VAL A 410 -10.81 -18.57 -12.87
CA VAL A 410 -11.59 -19.83 -12.75
C VAL A 410 -12.43 -19.85 -11.46
N VAL A 411 -11.82 -19.57 -10.30
CA VAL A 411 -12.53 -19.54 -9.00
C VAL A 411 -12.27 -18.22 -8.26
N PRO A 412 -13.10 -17.16 -8.43
CA PRO A 412 -12.85 -15.89 -7.75
C PRO A 412 -12.83 -15.97 -6.22
N LEU A 413 -13.53 -16.91 -5.59
CA LEU A 413 -13.47 -17.18 -4.14
C LEU A 413 -13.33 -18.69 -3.91
N GLU A 414 -12.20 -19.11 -3.32
CA GLU A 414 -11.90 -20.49 -2.92
C GLU A 414 -12.99 -21.05 -1.99
N ASN A 415 -13.41 -22.30 -2.21
CA ASN A 415 -14.44 -22.96 -1.39
C ASN A 415 -14.01 -23.09 0.08
N GLY A 416 -14.98 -22.96 0.99
CA GLY A 416 -14.74 -23.08 2.43
C GLY A 416 -15.83 -22.40 3.27
N ASN A 417 -15.75 -22.59 4.58
CA ASN A 417 -16.67 -22.02 5.59
C ASN A 417 -16.07 -20.83 6.38
N GLN A 418 -14.74 -20.68 6.39
CA GLN A 418 -14.05 -19.65 7.15
C GLN A 418 -14.14 -18.24 6.54
N GLY A 419 -13.98 -17.25 7.41
CA GLY A 419 -13.94 -15.82 7.09
C GLY A 419 -15.27 -15.23 6.63
N ALA A 420 -15.23 -13.99 6.14
CA ALA A 420 -16.36 -13.34 5.51
C ALA A 420 -15.92 -12.48 4.33
N LEU A 421 -16.69 -12.48 3.25
CA LEU A 421 -16.53 -11.61 2.10
C LEU A 421 -17.90 -11.09 1.66
N TYR A 422 -18.01 -9.77 1.54
CA TYR A 422 -19.12 -9.15 0.81
C TYR A 422 -18.70 -8.91 -0.64
N ALA A 423 -19.35 -9.62 -1.56
CA ALA A 423 -19.23 -9.43 -2.99
C ALA A 423 -20.29 -8.43 -3.43
N ALA A 424 -19.89 -7.18 -3.64
CA ALA A 424 -20.85 -6.15 -4.03
C ALA A 424 -21.49 -6.45 -5.39
N THR A 425 -22.83 -6.44 -5.38
CA THR A 425 -23.71 -6.48 -6.56
C THR A 425 -24.24 -5.06 -6.81
N ALA A 426 -25.36 -4.93 -7.54
CA ALA A 426 -26.09 -3.67 -7.66
C ALA A 426 -27.03 -3.36 -6.46
N SER A 427 -26.99 -4.16 -5.38
CA SER A 427 -27.87 -3.98 -4.22
C SER A 427 -27.55 -2.74 -3.38
N SER A 428 -28.54 -2.31 -2.58
CA SER A 428 -28.48 -1.13 -1.72
C SER A 428 -27.90 -1.38 -0.32
N GLU A 429 -27.61 -2.64 0.05
CA GLU A 429 -27.27 -3.09 1.43
C GLU A 429 -26.18 -2.23 2.08
N CYS A 430 -25.13 -1.88 1.33
CA CYS A 430 -24.03 -1.07 1.83
C CYS A 430 -24.44 0.30 2.38
N LYS A 431 -25.60 0.86 2.00
CA LYS A 431 -26.10 2.12 2.58
C LYS A 431 -26.25 2.01 4.10
N ASN A 432 -26.74 0.86 4.59
CA ASN A 432 -27.03 0.63 6.01
C ASN A 432 -25.77 0.44 6.86
N TYR A 433 -24.67 0.01 6.24
CA TYR A 433 -23.39 -0.27 6.92
C TYR A 433 -22.33 0.82 6.70
N LEU A 434 -22.26 1.41 5.51
CA LEU A 434 -21.21 2.33 5.07
C LEU A 434 -21.69 3.77 4.84
N GLY A 435 -23.00 4.03 4.89
CA GLY A 435 -23.58 5.33 4.54
C GLY A 435 -23.57 5.64 3.03
N ARG A 436 -23.21 4.67 2.19
CA ARG A 436 -23.13 4.80 0.73
C ARG A 436 -23.48 3.48 0.05
N SER A 437 -23.92 3.53 -1.22
CA SER A 437 -23.95 2.33 -2.05
C SER A 437 -22.55 1.74 -2.20
N CYS A 438 -22.47 0.42 -2.37
CA CYS A 438 -21.32 -0.21 -3.00
C CYS A 438 -21.48 -0.16 -4.52
N VAL A 439 -20.44 -0.56 -5.26
CA VAL A 439 -20.50 -0.71 -6.72
C VAL A 439 -20.32 -2.16 -7.11
N ALA A 440 -21.13 -2.64 -8.05
CA ALA A 440 -21.08 -4.02 -8.53
C ALA A 440 -19.69 -4.40 -9.09
N ASN A 441 -19.24 -5.62 -8.79
CA ASN A 441 -18.13 -6.24 -9.49
C ASN A 441 -18.59 -6.76 -10.87
N VAL A 442 -17.67 -6.91 -11.82
CA VAL A 442 -17.92 -7.51 -13.13
C VAL A 442 -17.06 -8.77 -13.29
N LEU A 443 -17.67 -9.83 -13.83
CA LEU A 443 -17.06 -11.13 -14.09
C LEU A 443 -17.11 -11.39 -15.62
N ASP A 444 -15.95 -11.42 -16.26
CA ASP A 444 -15.73 -11.72 -17.69
C ASP A 444 -15.07 -13.09 -17.78
N LYS A 445 -15.69 -14.08 -18.44
CA LYS A 445 -15.17 -15.47 -18.56
C LYS A 445 -14.63 -16.08 -17.25
N SER A 446 -15.28 -15.77 -16.12
CA SER A 446 -14.82 -16.11 -14.77
C SER A 446 -15.88 -16.87 -14.00
N GLY A 447 -15.48 -17.67 -13.00
CA GLY A 447 -16.42 -18.33 -12.08
C GLY A 447 -17.25 -17.34 -11.27
N SER A 448 -18.28 -17.83 -10.56
CA SER A 448 -19.16 -16.94 -9.79
C SER A 448 -18.48 -16.38 -8.52
N LEU A 449 -18.56 -15.07 -8.30
CA LEU A 449 -18.19 -14.45 -7.03
C LEU A 449 -19.46 -14.15 -6.21
N LYS A 450 -19.70 -14.91 -5.13
CA LYS A 450 -20.83 -14.73 -4.21
C LYS A 450 -20.33 -14.31 -2.82
N SER A 451 -21.17 -13.62 -2.06
CA SER A 451 -20.86 -13.25 -0.66
C SER A 451 -20.82 -14.48 0.25
N ARG A 452 -19.81 -14.55 1.14
CA ARG A 452 -19.76 -15.48 2.28
C ARG A 452 -19.92 -14.66 3.56
N ASN A 453 -20.93 -14.96 4.38
CA ASN A 453 -21.16 -14.26 5.64
C ASN A 453 -21.23 -12.71 5.45
N GLY A 454 -21.90 -12.25 4.39
CA GLY A 454 -21.79 -10.89 3.87
C GLY A 454 -22.11 -9.76 4.88
N ALA A 455 -23.13 -9.96 5.72
CA ALA A 455 -23.46 -9.02 6.79
C ALA A 455 -22.34 -8.89 7.83
N THR A 456 -21.64 -9.98 8.16
CA THR A 456 -20.48 -9.99 9.06
C THR A 456 -19.30 -9.21 8.46
N ALA A 457 -19.05 -9.37 7.16
CA ALA A 457 -18.06 -8.58 6.45
C ALA A 457 -18.41 -7.09 6.49
N LEU A 458 -19.62 -6.69 6.07
CA LEU A 458 -20.06 -5.28 6.09
C LEU A 458 -20.06 -4.66 7.50
N SER A 459 -20.41 -5.44 8.53
CA SER A 459 -20.32 -5.00 9.93
C SER A 459 -18.88 -4.64 10.33
N LYS A 460 -17.89 -5.48 9.96
CA LYS A 460 -16.46 -5.18 10.17
C LYS A 460 -15.98 -3.97 9.35
N MET A 461 -16.56 -3.70 8.18
CA MET A 461 -16.23 -2.51 7.37
C MET A 461 -16.77 -1.20 7.96
N LYS A 462 -17.94 -1.23 8.64
CA LYS A 462 -18.61 -0.05 9.23
C LYS A 462 -17.69 0.76 10.16
N GLY A 463 -16.82 0.08 10.92
CA GLY A 463 -15.84 0.73 11.82
C GLY A 463 -14.67 1.43 11.11
N ASN A 464 -14.49 1.25 9.79
CA ASN A 464 -13.34 1.77 9.06
C ASN A 464 -13.71 3.00 8.21
N THR A 465 -13.37 4.19 8.73
CA THR A 465 -13.71 5.47 8.07
C THR A 465 -13.05 5.70 6.71
N ALA A 466 -11.97 4.98 6.38
CA ALA A 466 -11.38 5.02 5.04
C ALA A 466 -12.29 4.34 3.99
N ILE A 467 -13.00 3.28 4.40
CA ILE A 467 -13.88 2.47 3.54
C ILE A 467 -15.23 3.17 3.35
N SER A 468 -15.86 3.65 4.43
CA SER A 468 -17.14 4.36 4.33
C SER A 468 -17.03 5.67 3.56
N LYS A 469 -15.92 6.42 3.72
CA LYS A 469 -15.65 7.65 2.97
C LYS A 469 -15.02 7.43 1.58
N PHE A 470 -14.83 6.17 1.16
CA PHE A 470 -14.34 5.88 -0.20
C PHE A 470 -15.43 6.17 -1.25
N SER A 471 -15.01 6.47 -2.48
CA SER A 471 -15.91 6.64 -3.63
C SER A 471 -15.49 5.67 -4.74
N PRO A 472 -16.04 4.44 -4.78
CA PRO A 472 -15.76 3.48 -5.84
C PRO A 472 -16.24 4.00 -7.19
N ARG A 473 -15.53 3.62 -8.25
CA ARG A 473 -15.95 3.82 -9.65
C ARG A 473 -16.65 2.56 -10.15
N THR A 474 -17.36 2.65 -11.27
CA THR A 474 -17.85 1.47 -12.03
C THR A 474 -16.68 0.52 -12.34
N ALA A 475 -16.90 -0.78 -12.21
CA ALA A 475 -15.95 -1.80 -12.64
C ALA A 475 -15.58 -1.63 -14.11
N LYS A 476 -14.29 -1.80 -14.42
CA LYS A 476 -13.77 -1.59 -15.78
C LYS A 476 -12.51 -2.42 -16.06
N LYS A 477 -12.50 -3.06 -17.22
CA LYS A 477 -11.31 -3.58 -17.92
C LYS A 477 -10.40 -2.42 -18.34
N VAL A 478 -9.15 -2.41 -17.87
CA VAL A 478 -8.19 -1.33 -18.11
C VAL A 478 -6.92 -1.92 -18.72
N SER A 479 -6.52 -1.44 -19.90
CA SER A 479 -5.28 -1.89 -20.55
C SER A 479 -4.06 -1.64 -19.66
N LYS A 480 -3.15 -2.62 -19.58
CA LYS A 480 -1.85 -2.47 -18.93
C LYS A 480 -1.06 -1.36 -19.62
N THR A 481 -0.85 -0.24 -18.94
CA THR A 481 0.01 0.86 -19.40
C THR A 481 0.74 1.47 -18.20
N THR A 482 1.89 2.07 -18.46
CA THR A 482 2.72 2.83 -17.50
C THR A 482 2.05 4.11 -16.97
N LYS A 483 0.80 4.39 -17.39
CA LYS A 483 -0.08 5.48 -16.89
C LYS A 483 -1.23 4.96 -16.03
N ASN A 484 -1.39 3.64 -15.91
CA ASN A 484 -2.48 2.97 -15.19
C ASN A 484 -1.97 2.08 -14.05
N PHE A 485 -0.91 1.29 -14.31
CA PHE A 485 -0.42 0.27 -13.39
C PHE A 485 1.11 0.10 -13.46
N GLY A 486 1.74 -0.09 -12.30
CA GLY A 486 3.18 -0.38 -12.20
C GLY A 486 4.07 0.82 -12.53
N ILE A 487 5.34 0.54 -12.82
CA ILE A 487 6.35 1.59 -13.02
C ILE A 487 6.10 2.42 -14.28
N GLY A 488 6.42 3.71 -14.24
CA GLY A 488 6.17 4.64 -15.34
C GLY A 488 6.61 6.07 -15.09
N VAL A 489 6.27 6.95 -16.03
CA VAL A 489 6.45 8.41 -15.87
C VAL A 489 5.27 8.93 -15.05
N LEU A 490 5.49 9.10 -13.75
CA LEU A 490 4.51 9.66 -12.82
C LEU A 490 4.72 11.17 -12.68
N ASN A 491 3.70 11.95 -13.10
CA ASN A 491 3.64 13.41 -13.03
C ASN A 491 3.39 13.91 -11.60
#